data_AF-A0A1S9AJT7-F1
#
_entry.id   AF-A0A1S9AJT7-F1
#
_cell.length_a   1.000
_cell.length_b   1.000
_cell.length_c   1.000
_cell.angle_alpha   90.00
_cell.angle_beta   90.00
_cell.angle_gamma   90.00
#
_symmetry.space_group_name_H-M   'P 1'
#
loop_
_entity.id
_entity.type
_entity.pdbx_description
1 polymer ?
#
loop_
_entity_poly.entity_id
_entity_poly.type
_entity_poly.pdbx_seq_one_letter_code
_entity_poly.pdbx_strand_id
1 'polypeptide(L)' 'MSNETRDSTATIDAPARRQRTDIRTRDLINQAIASVPTLGLQRAAEFLATMNVPAEVAVRVLVYPQRRRAN' A
#
# COMPACT_ATOMS: atom_id res chain seq x y z
N MET A 1 -8.76 32.13 15.10
CA MET A 1 -7.71 31.14 15.44
C MET A 1 -8.40 29.93 16.05
N SER A 2 -8.50 28.81 15.33
CA SER A 2 -8.64 27.45 15.89
C SER A 2 -8.56 26.45 14.73
N ASN A 3 -7.60 25.53 14.82
CA ASN A 3 -7.18 24.57 13.80
C ASN A 3 -8.29 23.60 13.39
N GLU A 4 -8.56 23.50 12.09
CA GLU A 4 -9.25 22.35 11.50
C GLU A 4 -8.20 21.35 11.00
N THR A 5 -7.56 20.65 11.94
CA THR A 5 -6.77 19.45 11.63
C THR A 5 -7.76 18.27 11.54
N ARG A 6 -8.38 18.06 10.38
CA ARG A 6 -9.03 16.77 10.09
C ARG A 6 -8.03 15.87 9.40
N ASP A 7 -7.16 15.31 10.23
CA ASP A 7 -6.38 14.12 9.94
C ASP A 7 -7.34 13.02 9.44
N SER A 8 -7.40 12.87 8.12
CA SER A 8 -8.26 11.90 7.45
C SER A 8 -7.44 10.67 7.07
N THR A 9 -6.88 9.98 8.06
CA THR A 9 -6.23 8.68 7.85
C THR A 9 -6.53 7.73 8.99
N ALA A 10 -7.75 7.19 8.99
CA ALA A 10 -8.08 6.06 9.86
C ALA A 10 -9.12 5.15 9.19
N THR A 11 -8.74 4.53 8.07
CA THR A 11 -9.41 3.29 7.64
C THR A 11 -8.56 2.13 8.14
N ILE A 12 -8.65 1.88 9.45
CA ILE A 12 -8.19 0.61 10.04
C ILE A 12 -9.28 -0.40 9.72
N ASP A 13 -9.22 -1.00 8.53
CA ASP A 13 -10.06 -2.14 8.22
C ASP A 13 -9.41 -3.39 8.82
N ALA A 14 -10.13 -3.97 9.78
CA ALA A 14 -9.70 -5.05 10.64
C ALA A 14 -9.29 -6.30 9.84
N PRO A 15 -8.37 -7.15 10.37
CA PRO A 15 -7.83 -8.30 9.67
C PRO A 15 -8.85 -9.45 9.65
N ALA A 16 -9.82 -9.37 8.75
CA ALA A 16 -10.73 -10.46 8.47
C ALA A 16 -9.98 -11.59 7.76
N ARG A 17 -9.50 -12.55 8.56
CA ARG A 17 -9.38 -13.96 8.18
C ARG A 17 -8.38 -14.28 7.04
N ARG A 18 -7.11 -14.19 7.43
CA ARG A 18 -5.95 -15.04 7.08
C ARG A 18 -6.28 -16.42 6.46
N GLN A 19 -6.75 -16.50 5.22
CA GLN A 19 -6.93 -17.79 4.56
C GLN A 19 -6.70 -17.65 3.04
N ARG A 20 -5.45 -17.88 2.63
CA ARG A 20 -4.91 -17.77 1.26
C ARG A 20 -4.65 -16.32 0.82
N THR A 21 -3.42 -15.91 1.05
CA THR A 21 -2.76 -14.73 0.49
C THR A 21 -3.27 -14.45 -0.92
N ASP A 22 -3.98 -13.35 -1.07
CA ASP A 22 -4.62 -12.92 -2.30
C ASP A 22 -3.56 -12.73 -3.39
N ILE A 23 -3.33 -13.78 -4.21
CA ILE A 23 -2.24 -13.86 -5.20
C ILE A 23 -2.32 -12.65 -6.13
N ARG A 24 -3.54 -12.25 -6.49
CA ARG A 24 -3.82 -11.09 -7.32
C ARG A 24 -3.29 -9.80 -6.70
N THR A 25 -3.58 -9.57 -5.43
CA THR A 25 -3.09 -8.41 -4.69
C THR A 25 -1.56 -8.42 -4.60
N ARG A 26 -0.95 -9.59 -4.40
CA ARG A 26 0.51 -9.74 -4.39
C ARG A 26 1.13 -9.37 -5.75
N ASP A 27 0.53 -9.83 -6.84
CA ASP A 27 1.04 -9.60 -8.19
C ASP A 27 0.91 -8.13 -8.60
N LEU A 28 -0.19 -7.46 -8.23
CA LEU A 28 -0.35 -6.01 -8.42
C LEU A 28 0.71 -5.22 -7.66
N ILE A 29 1.01 -5.61 -6.42
CA ILE A 29 2.07 -4.97 -5.66
C ILE A 29 3.44 -5.24 -6.28
N ASN A 30 3.71 -6.46 -6.75
CA ASN A 30 4.97 -6.78 -7.41
C ASN A 30 5.15 -5.99 -8.71
N GLN A 31 4.07 -5.82 -9.48
CA GLN A 31 4.05 -4.99 -10.68
C GLN A 31 4.33 -3.51 -10.35
N ALA A 32 3.71 -2.99 -9.29
CA ALA A 32 3.95 -1.62 -8.82
C ALA A 32 5.41 -1.41 -8.39
N ILE A 33 6.00 -2.37 -7.68
CA ILE A 33 7.41 -2.31 -7.27
C ILE A 33 8.34 -2.37 -8.49
N ALA A 34 8.06 -3.27 -9.43
CA ALA A 34 8.85 -3.42 -10.64
C ALA A 34 8.80 -2.18 -11.55
N SER A 35 7.73 -1.38 -11.47
CA SER A 35 7.59 -0.14 -12.22
C SER A 35 8.18 1.09 -11.52
N VAL A 36 8.60 1.00 -10.25
CA VAL A 36 9.23 2.13 -9.53
C VAL A 36 10.46 2.70 -10.27
N PRO A 37 11.41 1.89 -10.78
CA PRO A 37 12.59 2.43 -11.47
C PRO A 37 12.28 3.20 -12.75
N THR A 38 11.12 2.97 -13.37
CA THR A 38 10.74 3.54 -14.67
C THR A 38 9.69 4.65 -14.54
N LEU A 39 8.68 4.47 -13.69
CA LEU A 39 7.56 5.39 -13.50
C LEU A 39 7.68 6.27 -12.25
N GLY A 40 8.55 5.89 -11.32
CA GLY A 40 8.74 6.58 -10.04
C GLY A 40 7.75 6.14 -8.96
N LEU A 41 8.11 6.47 -7.72
CA LEU A 41 7.39 6.04 -6.51
C LEU A 41 5.96 6.59 -6.43
N GLN A 42 5.76 7.85 -6.86
CA GLN A 42 4.43 8.48 -6.88
C GLN A 42 3.46 7.73 -7.80
N ARG A 43 3.89 7.38 -9.01
CA ARG A 43 3.06 6.65 -9.97
C ARG A 43 2.75 5.23 -9.52
N ALA A 44 3.70 4.56 -8.86
CA ALA A 44 3.46 3.26 -8.26
C ALA A 44 2.40 3.33 -7.13
N ALA A 45 2.42 4.40 -6.32
CA ALA A 45 1.42 4.61 -5.28
C ALA A 45 0.03 4.90 -5.85
N GLU A 46 -0.06 5.71 -6.91
CA GLU A 46 -1.31 6.01 -7.62
C GLU A 46 -1.92 4.75 -8.26
N PHE A 47 -1.09 3.90 -8.85
CA PHE A 47 -1.53 2.61 -9.41
C PHE A 47 -2.16 1.72 -8.33
N LEU A 48 -1.52 1.62 -7.16
CA LEU A 48 -2.05 0.85 -6.03
C LEU A 48 -3.37 1.43 -5.51
N ALA A 49 -3.47 2.76 -5.40
CA ALA A 49 -4.70 3.43 -4.99
C ALA A 49 -5.85 3.16 -5.98
N THR A 50 -5.58 3.21 -7.29
CA THR A 50 -6.56 2.91 -8.35
C THR A 50 -7.06 1.47 -8.27
N MET A 51 -6.22 0.55 -7.79
CA MET A 51 -6.54 -0.87 -7.63
C MET A 51 -7.18 -1.21 -6.27
N ASN A 52 -7.63 -0.21 -5.51
CA ASN A 52 -8.20 -0.35 -4.16
C ASN A 52 -7.23 -1.00 -3.15
N VAL A 53 -5.92 -0.84 -3.34
CA VAL A 53 -4.91 -1.28 -2.37
C VAL A 53 -4.76 -0.19 -1.29
N PRO A 54 -4.84 -0.52 0.01
CA PRO A 54 -4.72 0.47 1.08
C PRO A 54 -3.39 1.24 1.05
N ALA A 55 -3.44 2.54 1.34
CA ALA A 55 -2.27 3.41 1.35
C ALA A 55 -1.18 2.92 2.32
N GLU A 56 -1.57 2.37 3.48
CA GLU A 56 -0.64 1.77 4.45
C GLU A 56 0.15 0.60 3.86
N VAL A 57 -0.51 -0.22 3.02
CA VAL A 57 0.15 -1.32 2.30
C VAL A 57 1.11 -0.74 1.27
N ALA A 58 0.70 0.27 0.50
CA ALA A 58 1.55 0.96 -0.48
C ALA A 58 2.81 1.55 0.18
N VAL A 59 2.68 2.25 1.31
CA VAL A 59 3.83 2.79 2.07
C VAL A 59 4.75 1.66 2.54
N ARG A 60 4.20 0.60 3.12
CA ARG A 60 5.00 -0.54 3.60
C ARG A 60 5.78 -1.20 2.46
N VAL A 61 5.21 -1.32 1.27
CA VAL A 61 5.84 -2.05 0.16
C VAL A 61 6.74 -1.18 -0.72
N LEU A 62 6.49 0.13 -0.80
CA LEU A 62 7.30 1.06 -1.59
C LEU A 62 8.40 1.76 -0.76
N VAL A 63 8.13 2.10 0.50
CA VAL A 63 9.06 2.88 1.36
C VAL A 63 9.87 1.97 2.29
N TYR A 64 9.26 0.91 2.81
CA TYR A 64 9.88 0.01 3.78
C TYR A 64 9.95 -1.46 3.32
N PRO A 65 10.60 -1.75 2.17
CA PRO A 65 10.62 -3.09 1.60
C PRO A 65 11.22 -4.14 2.55
N GLN A 66 12.12 -3.73 3.45
CA GLN A 66 12.76 -4.59 4.45
C GLN A 66 11.79 -5.11 5.53
N ARG A 67 10.65 -4.45 5.77
CA ARG A 67 9.63 -4.91 6.73
C ARG A 67 8.73 -6.03 6.16
N ARG A 68 8.99 -6.50 4.93
CA ARG A 68 8.27 -7.64 4.32
C ARG A 68 8.64 -9.00 4.93
N ARG A 69 9.72 -9.11 5.72
CA ARG A 69 10.19 -10.38 6.28
C ARG A 69 10.29 -10.34 7.80
N ALA A 70 9.25 -10.84 8.46
CA ALA A 70 9.32 -11.46 9.77
C ALA A 70 8.37 -12.67 9.79
N ASN A 71 8.65 -13.63 8.90
CA ASN A 71 8.49 -15.09 9.00
C ASN A 71 8.72 -15.70 7.62
#